data_AF-A0ABD5FQK5-F1
#
_entry.id   AF-A0ABD5FQK5-F1
#
_cell.length_a   1.000
_cell.length_b   1.000
_cell.length_c   1.000
_cell.angle_alpha   90.00
_cell.angle_beta   90.00
_cell.angle_gamma   90.00
#
_symmetry.space_group_name_H-M   'P 1'
#
loop_
_entity.id
_entity.type
_entity.pdbx_description
1 polymer ?
#
loop_
_entity_poly.entity_id
_entity_poly.type
_entity_poly.pdbx_seq_one_letter_code
_entity_poly.pdbx_strand_id
1 'polypeptide(L)'
;VPAFEEIAKGQGLLGMFETMQNPAMISMVGPTPIKIGTDYTLGAMYAQEMLLFCGLFAMIISALHVVSHTRKEEELGLTELVRSFRVGRQANSLAVISEMLLINLLLGLLIGGLMMSFGVKTIDAEGAFLFGGSIALAGIIGGVLALVMSQIMATSTGATGSTLSLIGLLYIVRAGTDVSNLD
;
A
#
# COMPACT_ATOMS: atom_id res chain seq x y z
N VAL A 1 -10.75 -12.67 11.59
CA VAL A 1 -9.36 -13.13 11.37
C VAL A 1 -9.11 -14.38 12.23
N PRO A 2 -9.53 -15.58 11.79
CA PRO A 2 -9.43 -16.77 12.63
C PRO A 2 -7.98 -17.13 13.00
N ALA A 3 -7.03 -16.91 12.08
CA ALA A 3 -5.62 -17.19 12.31
C ALA A 3 -4.99 -16.30 13.40
N PHE A 4 -5.26 -14.99 13.39
CA PHE A 4 -4.72 -14.08 14.42
C PHE A 4 -5.40 -14.31 15.77
N GLU A 5 -6.68 -14.70 15.79
CA GLU A 5 -7.35 -15.11 17.02
C GLU A 5 -6.69 -16.34 17.64
N GLU A 6 -6.30 -17.33 16.84
CA GLU A 6 -5.52 -18.48 17.32
C GLU A 6 -4.16 -18.06 17.88
N ILE A 7 -3.43 -17.19 17.19
CA ILE A 7 -2.12 -16.67 17.63
C ILE A 7 -2.26 -15.90 18.95
N ALA A 8 -3.36 -15.15 19.12
CA ALA A 8 -3.58 -14.29 20.29
C ALA A 8 -3.97 -15.04 21.57
N LYS A 9 -4.24 -16.36 21.52
CA LYS A 9 -4.69 -17.12 22.70
C LYS A 9 -3.63 -17.17 23.81
N GLY A 10 -4.09 -17.15 25.06
CA GLY A 10 -3.23 -17.27 26.24
C GLY A 10 -2.24 -16.10 26.35
N GLN A 11 -0.95 -16.40 26.34
CA GLN A 11 0.13 -15.40 26.36
C GLN A 11 0.60 -14.97 24.96
N GLY A 12 -0.10 -15.39 23.90
CA GLY A 12 0.33 -15.18 22.52
C GLY A 12 0.46 -13.71 22.11
N LEU A 13 -0.46 -12.83 22.55
CA LEU A 13 -0.36 -11.38 22.30
C LEU A 13 0.92 -10.80 22.91
N LEU A 14 1.23 -11.16 24.15
CA LEU A 14 2.43 -10.69 24.84
C LEU A 14 3.70 -11.22 24.16
N GLY A 15 3.71 -12.50 23.80
CA GLY A 15 4.83 -13.10 23.07
C GLY A 15 5.06 -12.44 21.70
N MET A 16 3.99 -12.09 20.99
CA MET A 16 4.10 -11.35 19.73
C MET A 16 4.59 -9.93 19.94
N PHE A 17 4.08 -9.21 20.95
CA PHE A 17 4.56 -7.88 21.31
C PHE A 17 6.07 -7.85 21.55
N GLU A 18 6.60 -8.81 22.32
CA GLU A 18 8.06 -8.92 22.55
C GLU A 18 8.83 -9.25 21.26
N THR A 19 8.28 -10.10 20.39
CA THR A 19 8.92 -10.46 19.12
C THR A 19 9.01 -9.25 18.18
N MET A 20 7.97 -8.42 18.15
CA MET A 20 7.85 -7.26 17.27
C MET A 20 8.75 -6.09 17.68
N GLN A 21 9.28 -6.10 18.91
CA GLN A 21 10.25 -5.11 19.38
C GLN A 21 11.68 -5.30 18.84
N ASN A 22 11.99 -6.46 18.24
CA ASN A 22 13.32 -6.67 17.67
C ASN A 22 13.57 -5.73 16.47
N PRO A 23 14.75 -5.12 16.32
CA PRO A 23 15.09 -4.24 15.20
C PRO A 23 14.80 -4.82 13.80
N ALA A 24 14.93 -6.13 13.62
CA ALA A 24 14.60 -6.79 12.35
C ALA A 24 13.10 -6.72 12.03
N MET A 25 12.25 -6.91 13.05
CA MET A 25 10.80 -6.80 12.88
C MET A 25 10.40 -5.34 12.68
N ILE A 26 10.93 -4.42 13.49
CA ILE A 26 10.68 -2.97 13.32
C ILE A 26 11.07 -2.51 11.90
N SER A 27 12.21 -2.98 11.37
CA SER A 27 12.60 -2.71 9.98
C SER A 27 11.56 -3.18 8.98
N MET A 28 10.98 -4.37 9.18
CA MET A 28 10.13 -5.04 8.20
C MET A 28 8.67 -4.54 8.23
N VAL A 29 8.11 -4.40 9.42
CA VAL A 29 6.68 -4.14 9.66
C VAL A 29 6.42 -2.82 10.39
N GLY A 30 7.48 -2.09 10.75
CA GLY A 30 7.39 -0.80 11.41
C GLY A 30 7.22 -0.91 12.93
N PRO A 31 7.45 0.20 13.65
CA PRO A 31 7.28 0.24 15.09
C PRO A 31 5.79 0.26 15.46
N THR A 32 5.50 -0.12 16.71
CA THR A 32 4.16 0.06 17.29
C THR A 32 4.16 1.27 18.22
N PRO A 33 3.09 2.09 18.22
CA PRO A 33 2.93 3.15 19.21
C PRO A 33 2.65 2.62 20.63
N ILE A 34 2.35 1.32 20.77
CA ILE A 34 2.02 0.68 22.04
C ILE A 34 3.31 0.43 22.83
N LYS A 35 3.40 1.02 24.02
CA LYS A 35 4.59 0.91 24.89
C LYS A 35 4.48 -0.19 25.96
N ILE A 36 3.27 -0.65 26.25
CA ILE A 36 3.00 -1.65 27.30
C ILE A 36 2.32 -2.86 26.68
N GLY A 37 2.90 -4.05 26.86
CA GLY A 37 2.41 -5.28 26.23
C GLY A 37 0.99 -5.69 26.65
N THR A 38 0.49 -5.23 27.79
CA THR A 38 -0.90 -5.45 28.21
C THR A 38 -1.92 -4.71 27.36
N ASP A 39 -1.49 -3.63 26.69
CA ASP A 39 -2.34 -2.82 25.81
C ASP A 39 -2.25 -3.29 24.36
N TYR A 40 -1.41 -4.30 24.07
CA TYR A 40 -1.26 -4.88 22.74
C TYR A 40 -2.47 -5.74 22.37
N THR A 41 -3.38 -5.14 21.61
CA THR A 41 -4.64 -5.78 21.22
C THR A 41 -4.50 -6.60 19.93
N LEU A 42 -5.48 -7.48 19.68
CA LEU A 42 -5.59 -8.23 18.43
C LEU A 42 -5.62 -7.31 17.20
N GLY A 43 -6.34 -6.18 17.28
CA GLY A 43 -6.39 -5.17 16.23
C GLY A 43 -5.02 -4.51 16.00
N ALA A 44 -4.29 -4.18 17.06
CA ALA A 44 -2.94 -3.63 16.96
C ALA A 44 -1.96 -4.62 16.31
N MET A 45 -2.02 -5.89 16.71
CA MET A 45 -1.21 -6.96 16.11
C MET A 45 -1.48 -7.11 14.62
N TYR A 46 -2.75 -7.18 14.23
CA TYR A 46 -3.14 -7.26 12.83
C TYR A 46 -2.68 -6.05 12.03
N ALA A 47 -2.88 -4.84 12.57
CA ALA A 47 -2.49 -3.61 11.92
C ALA A 47 -0.98 -3.54 11.71
N GLN A 48 -0.19 -3.82 12.75
CA GLN A 48 1.27 -3.77 12.69
C GLN A 48 1.82 -4.76 11.66
N GLU A 49 1.34 -6.00 11.66
CA GLU A 49 1.87 -7.03 10.76
C GLU A 49 1.44 -6.83 9.30
N MET A 50 0.20 -6.41 9.05
CA MET A 50 -0.37 -6.43 7.69
C MET A 50 -0.26 -5.09 6.96
N LEU A 51 -0.29 -3.95 7.66
CA LEU A 51 -0.46 -2.64 7.03
C LEU A 51 0.61 -2.34 5.99
N LEU A 52 1.89 -2.48 6.35
CA LEU A 52 3.00 -2.14 5.46
C LEU A 52 3.07 -3.06 4.24
N PHE A 53 2.86 -4.37 4.40
CA PHE A 53 2.89 -5.30 3.28
C PHE A 53 1.72 -5.06 2.34
N CYS A 54 0.51 -4.91 2.86
CA CYS A 54 -0.66 -4.58 2.04
C CYS A 54 -0.49 -3.25 1.31
N GLY A 55 0.03 -2.21 1.98
CA GLY A 55 0.34 -0.93 1.36
C GLY A 55 1.40 -1.05 0.26
N LEU A 56 2.47 -1.82 0.49
CA LEU A 56 3.51 -2.08 -0.51
C LEU A 56 2.95 -2.80 -1.75
N PHE A 57 2.12 -3.82 -1.56
CA PHE A 57 1.44 -4.49 -2.67
C PHE A 57 0.50 -3.54 -3.42
N ALA A 58 -0.28 -2.71 -2.71
CA ALA A 58 -1.15 -1.73 -3.34
C ALA A 58 -0.36 -0.72 -4.19
N MET A 59 0.80 -0.25 -3.69
CA MET A 59 1.73 0.60 -4.43
C MET A 59 2.21 -0.08 -5.72
N ILE A 60 2.68 -1.32 -5.62
CA ILE A 60 3.23 -2.08 -6.76
C ILE A 60 2.14 -2.34 -7.81
N ILE A 61 0.96 -2.80 -7.39
CA ILE A 61 -0.15 -3.11 -8.31
C ILE A 61 -0.63 -1.84 -9.01
N SER A 62 -0.82 -0.75 -8.27
CA SER A 62 -1.21 0.54 -8.85
C SER A 62 -0.16 1.07 -9.82
N ALA A 63 1.12 0.90 -9.50
CA ALA A 63 2.21 1.27 -10.39
C ALA A 63 2.17 0.47 -11.71
N LEU A 64 2.03 -0.85 -11.63
CA LEU A 64 1.94 -1.72 -12.81
C LEU A 64 0.71 -1.41 -13.67
N HIS A 65 -0.43 -1.11 -13.04
CA HIS A 65 -1.66 -0.70 -13.73
C HIS A 65 -1.42 0.60 -14.51
N VAL A 66 -0.85 1.63 -13.86
CA VAL A 66 -0.58 2.93 -14.50
C VAL A 66 0.41 2.78 -15.65
N VAL A 67 1.51 2.04 -15.49
CA VAL A 67 2.47 1.84 -16.61
C VAL A 67 1.81 1.10 -17.77
N SER A 68 0.96 0.11 -17.46
CA SER A 68 0.24 -0.68 -18.48
C SER A 68 -0.73 0.14 -19.32
N HIS A 69 -1.32 1.19 -18.74
CA HIS A 69 -2.27 2.09 -19.42
C HIS A 69 -1.67 3.43 -19.87
N THR A 70 -0.34 3.58 -19.79
CA THR A 70 0.35 4.78 -20.26
C THR A 70 1.47 4.41 -21.22
N ARG A 71 2.71 4.26 -20.73
CA ARG A 71 3.90 4.01 -21.55
C ARG A 71 3.78 2.75 -22.40
N LYS A 72 3.13 1.71 -21.88
CA LYS A 72 2.92 0.46 -22.63
C LYS A 72 1.92 0.63 -23.78
N GLU A 73 0.83 1.37 -23.60
CA GLU A 73 -0.11 1.67 -24.68
C GLU A 73 0.52 2.56 -25.76
N GLU A 74 1.40 3.49 -25.35
CA GLU A 74 2.13 4.35 -26.28
C GLU A 74 3.11 3.55 -27.13
N GLU A 75 3.87 2.62 -26.53
CA GLU A 75 4.76 1.70 -27.24
C GLU A 75 4.01 0.82 -28.25
N LEU A 76 2.76 0.44 -27.94
CA LEU A 76 1.89 -0.33 -28.82
C LEU A 76 1.24 0.53 -29.92
N GLY A 77 1.45 1.86 -29.92
CA GLY A 77 0.83 2.80 -30.86
C GLY A 77 -0.66 3.03 -30.64
N LEU A 78 -1.25 2.48 -29.56
CA LEU A 78 -2.67 2.62 -29.24
C LEU A 78 -3.03 4.07 -28.92
N THR A 79 -2.12 4.80 -28.26
CA THR A 79 -2.31 6.21 -27.93
C THR A 79 -2.49 7.07 -29.19
N GLU A 80 -1.76 6.77 -30.28
CA GLU A 80 -1.88 7.53 -31.54
C GLU A 80 -3.18 7.20 -32.29
N LEU A 81 -3.66 5.95 -32.21
CA LEU A 81 -4.98 5.58 -32.73
C LEU A 81 -6.09 6.38 -32.04
N VAL A 82 -6.06 6.48 -30.71
CA VAL A 82 -7.04 7.26 -29.94
C VAL A 82 -6.94 8.75 -30.25
N ARG A 83 -5.72 9.28 -30.43
CA ARG A 83 -5.46 10.70 -30.79
C ARG A 83 -5.88 11.08 -32.21
N SER A 84 -6.18 10.11 -33.08
CA SER A 84 -6.79 10.38 -34.40
C SER A 84 -8.23 10.91 -34.29
N PHE A 85 -8.90 10.66 -33.16
CA PHE A 85 -10.21 11.24 -32.84
C PHE A 85 -10.06 12.60 -32.15
N ARG A 86 -11.17 13.31 -31.91
CA ARG A 86 -11.17 14.61 -31.19
C ARG A 86 -10.99 14.43 -29.68
N VAL A 87 -9.85 13.91 -29.27
CA VAL A 87 -9.45 13.76 -27.86
C VAL A 87 -8.38 14.78 -27.50
N GLY A 88 -8.44 15.30 -26.26
CA GLY A 88 -7.44 16.22 -25.75
C GLY A 88 -6.10 15.55 -25.50
N ARG A 89 -5.00 16.32 -25.56
CA ARG A 89 -3.63 15.82 -25.28
C ARG A 89 -3.49 15.12 -23.93
N GLN A 90 -4.24 15.59 -22.92
CA GLN A 90 -4.17 15.08 -21.54
C GLN A 90 -5.26 14.04 -21.22
N ALA A 91 -6.06 13.62 -22.21
CA ALA A 91 -7.20 12.74 -21.99
C ALA A 91 -6.78 11.37 -21.43
N ASN A 92 -5.72 10.76 -21.97
CA ASN A 92 -5.23 9.45 -21.51
C ASN A 92 -4.73 9.54 -20.06
N SER A 93 -3.83 10.48 -19.74
CA SER A 93 -3.32 10.64 -18.37
C SER A 93 -4.43 10.94 -17.36
N LEU A 94 -5.41 11.77 -17.72
CA LEU A 94 -6.55 12.06 -16.84
C LEU A 94 -7.42 10.81 -16.63
N ALA A 95 -7.67 10.02 -17.67
CA ALA A 95 -8.44 8.78 -17.57
C ALA A 95 -7.76 7.79 -16.62
N VAL A 96 -6.45 7.56 -16.80
CA VAL A 96 -5.68 6.62 -15.96
C VAL A 96 -5.62 7.08 -14.50
N ILE A 97 -5.41 8.38 -14.23
CA ILE A 97 -5.45 8.89 -12.86
C ILE A 97 -6.83 8.69 -12.25
N SER A 98 -7.89 9.02 -12.98
CA SER A 98 -9.27 8.93 -12.48
C SER A 98 -9.65 7.49 -12.15
N GLU A 99 -9.30 6.54 -13.04
CA GLU A 99 -9.49 5.12 -12.83
C GLU A 99 -8.69 4.60 -11.64
N MET A 100 -7.40 4.93 -11.56
CA MET A 100 -6.52 4.51 -10.47
C MET A 100 -7.00 5.04 -9.10
N LEU A 101 -7.49 6.29 -9.04
CA LEU A 101 -8.09 6.87 -7.84
C LEU A 101 -9.36 6.11 -7.43
N LEU A 102 -10.22 5.81 -8.39
CA LEU A 102 -11.45 5.05 -8.14
C LEU A 102 -11.15 3.63 -7.64
N ILE A 103 -10.23 2.92 -8.28
CA ILE A 103 -9.82 1.57 -7.88
C ILE A 103 -9.30 1.58 -6.44
N ASN A 104 -8.41 2.51 -6.09
CA ASN A 104 -7.84 2.57 -4.74
C ASN A 104 -8.88 3.02 -3.70
N LEU A 105 -9.79 3.92 -4.03
CA LEU A 105 -10.90 4.30 -3.15
C LEU A 105 -11.79 3.09 -2.85
N LEU A 106 -12.18 2.35 -3.88
CA LEU A 106 -12.99 1.13 -3.73
C LEU A 106 -12.25 0.06 -2.93
N LEU A 107 -10.94 -0.11 -3.17
CA LEU A 107 -10.09 -1.02 -2.42
C LEU A 107 -10.07 -0.67 -0.92
N GLY A 108 -9.86 0.60 -0.57
CA GLY A 108 -9.84 1.05 0.82
C GLY A 108 -11.18 0.85 1.53
N LEU A 109 -12.29 1.19 0.86
CA LEU A 109 -13.64 0.97 1.39
C LEU A 109 -13.95 -0.53 1.58
N LEU A 110 -13.54 -1.36 0.62
CA LEU A 110 -13.72 -2.81 0.69
C LEU A 110 -12.91 -3.42 1.83
N ILE A 111 -11.66 -3.01 2.01
CA ILE A 111 -10.82 -3.46 3.13
C ILE A 111 -11.45 -3.07 4.47
N GLY A 112 -11.85 -1.81 4.63
CA GLY A 112 -12.50 -1.34 5.85
C GLY A 112 -13.80 -2.10 6.15
N GLY A 113 -14.65 -2.29 5.14
CA GLY A 113 -15.89 -3.06 5.26
C GLY A 113 -15.66 -4.53 5.63
N LEU A 114 -14.66 -5.18 5.03
CA LEU A 114 -14.29 -6.57 5.38
C LEU A 114 -13.74 -6.67 6.81
N MET A 115 -12.93 -5.70 7.25
CA MET A 115 -12.42 -5.68 8.62
C MET A 115 -13.55 -5.55 9.65
N MET A 116 -14.55 -4.70 9.39
CA MET A 116 -15.73 -4.61 10.25
C MET A 116 -16.51 -5.93 10.31
N SER A 117 -16.59 -6.65 9.20
CA SER A 117 -17.26 -7.95 9.12
C SER A 117 -16.62 -9.03 10.00
N PHE A 118 -15.36 -8.85 10.43
CA PHE A 118 -14.70 -9.79 11.34
C PHE A 118 -15.26 -9.76 12.77
N GLY A 119 -15.99 -8.72 13.18
CA GLY A 119 -16.63 -8.67 14.50
C GLY A 119 -15.66 -8.63 15.69
N VAL A 120 -14.41 -8.22 15.45
CA VAL A 120 -13.36 -8.14 16.47
C VAL A 120 -13.56 -6.88 17.31
N LYS A 121 -13.74 -7.03 18.64
CA LYS A 121 -14.02 -5.91 19.56
C LYS A 121 -12.95 -4.81 19.59
N THR A 122 -11.71 -5.14 19.24
CA THR A 122 -10.56 -4.23 19.28
C THR A 122 -10.32 -3.52 17.94
N ILE A 123 -11.16 -3.78 16.94
CA ILE A 123 -11.17 -3.07 15.66
C ILE A 123 -12.49 -2.31 15.60
N ASP A 124 -12.43 -1.01 15.82
CA ASP A 124 -13.57 -0.11 15.64
C ASP A 124 -13.73 0.29 14.17
N ALA A 125 -14.86 0.94 13.86
CA ALA A 125 -15.14 1.38 12.49
C ALA A 125 -14.10 2.40 12.01
N GLU A 126 -13.68 3.32 12.88
CA GLU A 126 -12.66 4.32 12.56
C GLU A 126 -11.33 3.66 12.21
N GLY A 127 -10.81 2.76 13.06
CA GLY A 127 -9.57 2.04 12.81
C GLY A 127 -9.63 1.17 11.54
N ALA A 128 -10.76 0.51 11.27
CA ALA A 128 -10.95 -0.28 10.06
C ALA A 128 -10.85 0.57 8.78
N PHE A 129 -11.53 1.73 8.73
CA PHE A 129 -11.48 2.62 7.58
C PHE A 129 -10.16 3.40 7.48
N LEU A 130 -9.49 3.72 8.60
CA LEU A 130 -8.13 4.26 8.58
C LEU A 130 -7.12 3.26 8.02
N PHE A 131 -7.23 1.98 8.39
CA PHE A 131 -6.39 0.92 7.84
C PHE A 131 -6.59 0.77 6.33
N GLY A 132 -7.85 0.65 5.88
CA GLY A 132 -8.18 0.58 4.46
C GLY A 132 -7.75 1.84 3.68
N GLY A 133 -7.99 3.02 4.25
CA GLY A 133 -7.59 4.31 3.67
C GLY A 133 -6.07 4.46 3.55
N SER A 134 -5.31 3.96 4.52
CA SER A 134 -3.84 3.96 4.47
C SER A 134 -3.31 3.11 3.31
N ILE A 135 -3.92 1.93 3.08
CA ILE A 135 -3.56 1.06 1.95
C ILE A 135 -3.94 1.72 0.62
N ALA A 136 -5.12 2.33 0.53
CA ALA A 136 -5.57 3.06 -0.65
C ALA A 136 -4.63 4.23 -1.00
N LEU A 137 -4.24 5.03 0.00
CA LEU A 137 -3.30 6.14 -0.18
C LEU A 137 -1.92 5.64 -0.62
N ALA A 138 -1.43 4.54 -0.05
CA ALA A 138 -0.20 3.90 -0.51
C ALA A 138 -0.32 3.53 -2.00
N GLY A 139 -1.39 2.85 -2.41
CA GLY A 139 -1.65 2.54 -3.81
C GLY A 139 -1.65 3.77 -4.73
N ILE A 140 -2.31 4.86 -4.30
CA ILE A 140 -2.30 6.13 -5.04
C ILE A 140 -0.88 6.67 -5.21
N ILE A 141 -0.07 6.67 -4.15
CA ILE A 141 1.34 7.11 -4.22
C ILE A 141 2.10 6.27 -5.25
N GLY A 142 1.96 4.94 -5.22
CA GLY A 142 2.60 4.06 -6.19
C GLY A 142 2.17 4.36 -7.64
N GLY A 143 0.87 4.59 -7.86
CA GLY A 143 0.32 4.97 -9.17
C GLY A 143 0.84 6.33 -9.66
N VAL A 144 0.94 7.33 -8.77
CA VAL A 144 1.49 8.65 -9.12
C VAL A 144 2.97 8.56 -9.48
N LEU A 145 3.77 7.82 -8.71
CA LEU A 145 5.19 7.58 -9.02
C LEU A 145 5.34 6.92 -10.40
N ALA A 146 4.54 5.89 -10.67
CA ALA A 146 4.50 5.24 -11.98
C ALA A 146 4.12 6.20 -13.11
N LEU A 147 3.15 7.08 -12.89
CA LEU A 147 2.74 8.04 -13.91
C LEU A 147 3.90 8.97 -14.27
N VAL A 148 4.61 9.49 -13.27
CA VAL A 148 5.78 10.36 -13.48
C VAL A 148 6.87 9.59 -14.22
N MET A 149 7.21 8.37 -13.78
CA MET A 149 8.22 7.55 -14.46
C MET A 149 7.81 7.19 -15.90
N SER A 150 6.53 6.95 -16.16
CA SER A 150 5.97 6.73 -17.50
C SER A 150 6.09 7.95 -18.41
N GLN A 151 6.26 9.17 -17.90
CA GLN A 151 6.53 10.35 -18.74
C GLN A 151 8.03 10.56 -19.01
N ILE A 152 8.90 10.10 -18.10
CA ILE A 152 10.36 10.33 -18.21
C ILE A 152 11.03 9.20 -19.00
N MET A 153 10.59 7.96 -18.80
CA MET A 153 11.23 6.78 -19.38
C MET A 153 10.80 6.56 -20.83
N ALA A 154 11.76 6.21 -21.68
CA ALA A 154 11.51 5.91 -23.08
C ALA A 154 10.79 4.57 -23.30
N THR A 155 10.86 3.64 -22.32
CA THR A 155 10.27 2.31 -22.43
C THR A 155 9.39 1.93 -21.23
N SER A 156 8.42 1.04 -21.43
CA SER A 156 7.51 0.55 -20.38
C SER A 156 8.26 -0.28 -19.34
N THR A 157 9.23 -1.08 -19.76
CA THR A 157 10.14 -1.79 -18.86
C THR A 157 10.98 -0.81 -18.04
N GLY A 158 11.48 0.27 -18.65
CA GLY A 158 12.20 1.34 -17.94
C GLY A 158 11.32 2.06 -16.92
N ALA A 159 10.09 2.41 -17.27
CA ALA A 159 9.11 3.01 -16.38
C ALA A 159 8.78 2.09 -15.18
N THR A 160 8.57 0.80 -15.44
CA THR A 160 8.31 -0.19 -14.40
C THR A 160 9.51 -0.35 -13.47
N GLY A 161 10.70 -0.60 -14.03
CA GLY A 161 11.91 -0.84 -13.24
C GLY A 161 12.30 0.36 -12.39
N SER A 162 12.24 1.58 -12.95
CA SER A 162 12.52 2.81 -12.20
C SER A 162 11.51 3.05 -11.06
N THR A 163 10.22 2.82 -11.31
CA THR A 163 9.18 2.96 -10.28
C THR A 163 9.38 1.97 -9.13
N LEU A 164 9.57 0.68 -9.45
CA LEU A 164 9.79 -0.35 -8.44
C LEU A 164 11.08 -0.11 -7.65
N SER A 165 12.15 0.36 -8.31
CA SER A 165 13.39 0.74 -7.63
C SER A 165 13.16 1.88 -6.65
N LEU A 166 12.38 2.89 -7.03
CA LEU A 166 12.06 4.02 -6.14
C LEU A 166 11.19 3.58 -4.95
N ILE A 167 10.19 2.73 -5.19
CA ILE A 167 9.37 2.13 -4.14
C ILE A 167 10.24 1.35 -3.15
N GLY A 168 11.13 0.49 -3.66
CA GLY A 168 12.06 -0.29 -2.83
C GLY A 168 13.01 0.59 -2.03
N LEU A 169 13.55 1.65 -2.65
CA LEU A 169 14.40 2.62 -1.97
C LEU A 169 13.65 3.31 -0.82
N LEU A 170 12.43 3.79 -1.07
CA LEU A 170 11.60 4.41 -0.04
C LEU A 170 11.30 3.45 1.12
N TYR A 171 11.03 2.17 0.81
CA TYR A 171 10.83 1.14 1.83
C TYR A 171 12.08 0.90 2.69
N ILE A 172 13.27 0.87 2.08
CA ILE A 172 14.55 0.72 2.80
C ILE A 172 14.87 1.95 3.64
N VAL A 173 14.67 3.16 3.10
CA VAL A 173 14.87 4.41 3.84
C VAL A 173 13.96 4.46 5.06
N ARG A 174 12.67 4.12 4.90
CA ARG A 174 11.73 3.98 6.01
C ARG A 174 12.23 2.96 7.04
N ALA A 175 12.64 1.77 6.60
CA ALA A 175 13.14 0.74 7.52
C ALA A 175 14.34 1.25 8.36
N GLY A 176 15.25 1.99 7.74
CA GLY A 176 16.38 2.63 8.43
C GLY A 176 15.92 3.68 9.45
N THR A 177 14.96 4.54 9.08
CA THR A 177 14.44 5.58 10.00
C THR A 177 13.72 4.96 11.19
N ASP A 178 12.92 3.92 10.95
CA ASP A 178 12.09 3.25 11.96
C ASP A 178 12.93 2.56 13.04
N VAL A 179 14.10 2.02 12.68
CA VAL A 179 15.04 1.44 13.67
C VAL A 179 15.84 2.51 14.40
N SER A 180 16.14 3.64 13.75
CA SER A 180 16.99 4.68 14.32
C SER A 180 16.29 5.62 15.31
N ASN A 181 14.98 5.86 15.13
CA ASN A 181 14.19 6.80 15.92
C ASN A 181 13.09 6.05 16.69
N LEU A 182 13.46 5.40 17.80
CA LEU A 182 12.57 4.56 18.63
C LEU A 182 11.83 5.34 19.75
N ASP A 183 11.70 6.66 19.64
CA ASP A 183 11.15 7.54 20.70
C ASP A 183 9.63 7.36 20.97
#